data_AF-A0A2A4X9X5-F1
#
_entry.id   AF-A0A2A4X9X5-F1
#
_cell.length_a   1.000
_cell.length_b   1.000
_cell.length_c   1.000
_cell.angle_alpha   90.00
_cell.angle_beta   90.00
_cell.angle_gamma   90.00
#
_symmetry.space_group_name_H-M   'P 1'
#
loop_
_entity.id
_entity.type
_entity.pdbx_description
1 polymer ?
#
loop_
_entity_poly.entity_id
_entity_poly.type
_entity_poly.pdbx_seq_one_letter_code
_entity_poly.pdbx_strand_id
1 'polypeptide(L)' 'MRNSLKKVEGVRAVEVDLDEKTATVVFVSNKVDTSMLVAATTNIGFPSVVRMP' A
#
# COMPACT_ATOMS: atom_id res chain seq x y z
N MET A 1 9.01 -2.94 -1.82
CA MET A 1 7.74 -2.30 -1.42
C MET A 1 7.12 -1.40 -2.49
N ARG A 2 7.66 -0.20 -2.78
CA ARG A 2 7.00 0.83 -3.63
C ARG A 2 6.39 0.30 -4.94
N ASN A 3 7.09 -0.64 -5.60
CA ASN A 3 6.69 -1.16 -6.91
C ASN A 3 5.54 -2.18 -6.88
N SER A 4 5.25 -2.84 -5.76
CA SER A 4 4.13 -3.80 -5.68
C SER A 4 2.79 -3.11 -5.47
N LEU A 5 2.76 -2.00 -4.72
CA LEU A 5 1.56 -1.18 -4.53
C LEU A 5 1.12 -0.49 -5.83
N LYS A 6 2.06 -0.08 -6.69
CA LYS A 6 1.76 0.48 -8.03
C LYS A 6 1.09 -0.51 -8.98
N LYS A 7 1.19 -1.81 -8.73
CA LYS A 7 0.57 -2.86 -9.55
C LYS A 7 -0.89 -3.12 -9.18
N VAL A 8 -1.36 -2.59 -8.04
CA VAL A 8 -2.75 -2.76 -7.62
C VAL A 8 -3.61 -1.78 -8.41
N GLU A 9 -4.54 -2.31 -9.20
CA GLU A 9 -5.43 -1.51 -10.03
C GLU A 9 -6.31 -0.61 -9.16
N GLY A 10 -6.25 0.70 -9.37
CA GLY A 10 -6.97 1.69 -8.56
C GLY A 10 -6.11 2.42 -7.53
N VAL A 11 -4.83 2.05 -7.39
CA VAL A 11 -3.82 2.88 -6.71
C VAL A 11 -3.44 4.05 -7.61
N ARG A 12 -3.58 5.28 -7.10
CA ARG A 12 -3.28 6.52 -7.83
C ARG A 12 -1.90 7.06 -7.45
N ALA A 13 -1.55 6.98 -6.17
CA ALA A 13 -0.26 7.46 -5.67
C ALA A 13 0.23 6.62 -4.49
N VAL A 14 1.55 6.53 -4.38
CA VAL A 14 2.24 5.88 -3.26
C VAL A 14 3.39 6.78 -2.85
N GLU A 15 3.31 7.30 -1.64
CA GLU A 15 4.37 8.05 -0.98
C GLU A 15 4.91 7.20 0.15
N VAL A 16 6.22 7.16 0.30
CA VAL A 16 6.86 6.35 1.36
C VAL A 16 7.84 7.24 2.07
N ASP A 17 7.55 7.42 3.34
CA ASP A 17 8.44 8.03 4.31
C ASP A 17 9.35 6.94 4.87
N LEU A 18 10.65 7.05 4.58
CA LEU A 18 11.64 6.09 5.08
C LEU A 18 12.09 6.43 6.51
N ASP A 19 11.97 7.69 6.91
CA ASP A 19 12.34 8.16 8.24
C ASP A 19 11.30 7.66 9.26
N GLU A 20 10.01 7.82 8.92
CA GLU A 20 8.89 7.28 9.69
C GLU A 20 8.57 5.81 9.38
N LYS A 21 9.28 5.20 8.42
CA LYS A 21 9.03 3.84 7.91
C LYS A 21 7.55 3.58 7.57
N THR A 22 6.87 4.61 7.07
CA THR A 22 5.44 4.60 6.80
C THR A 22 5.20 4.82 5.30
N ALA A 23 4.11 4.28 4.78
CA ALA A 23 3.68 4.55 3.41
C ALA A 23 2.25 5.03 3.36
N THR A 24 2.08 6.16 2.68
CA THR A 24 0.79 6.77 2.39
C THR A 24 0.38 6.35 0.98
N VAL A 25 -0.76 5.67 0.89
CA VAL A 25 -1.29 5.17 -0.39
C VAL A 25 -2.60 5.88 -0.68
N VAL A 26 -2.68 6.55 -1.83
CA VAL A 26 -3.91 7.15 -2.33
C VAL A 26 -4.50 6.19 -3.36
N PHE A 27 -5.69 5.68 -3.07
CA PHE A 27 -6.39 4.72 -3.91
C PHE A 27 -7.88 5.04 -3.99
N VAL A 28 -8.56 4.49 -4.99
CA VAL A 28 -10.01 4.64 -5.12
C VAL A 28 -10.70 3.55 -4.29
N SER A 29 -11.38 3.94 -3.20
CA SER A 29 -11.99 3.01 -2.23
C SER A 29 -13.09 2.12 -2.81
N ASN A 30 -13.65 2.45 -3.98
CA ASN A 30 -14.62 1.61 -4.68
C ASN A 30 -13.99 0.48 -5.52
N LYS A 31 -12.66 0.50 -5.69
CA LYS A 31 -11.91 -0.44 -6.54
C LYS A 31 -10.81 -1.18 -5.80
N VAL A 32 -10.36 -0.65 -4.66
CA VAL A 32 -9.23 -1.19 -3.91
C VAL A 32 -9.59 -1.30 -2.45
N ASP A 33 -9.43 -2.51 -1.94
CA ASP A 33 -9.57 -2.81 -0.52
C ASP A 33 -8.22 -2.76 0.18
N THR A 34 -8.21 -2.35 1.45
CA THR A 34 -6.95 -2.22 2.21
C THR A 34 -6.25 -3.57 2.41
N SER A 35 -7.01 -4.66 2.46
CA SER A 35 -6.50 -6.04 2.49
C SER A 35 -5.69 -6.41 1.25
N MET A 36 -6.07 -5.90 0.06
CA MET A 36 -5.33 -6.12 -1.18
C MET A 36 -3.98 -5.42 -1.17
N LEU A 37 -3.91 -4.23 -0.57
CA LEU A 37 -2.65 -3.50 -0.41
C LEU A 37 -1.69 -4.25 0.52
N VAL A 38 -2.19 -4.80 1.62
CA VAL A 38 -1.41 -5.63 2.56
C VAL A 38 -0.94 -6.94 1.90
N ALA A 39 -1.78 -7.58 1.11
CA ALA A 39 -1.39 -8.78 0.37
C ALA A 39 -0.29 -8.49 -0.66
N ALA A 40 -0.37 -7.37 -1.38
CA ALA A 40 0.61 -6.98 -2.40
C ALA A 40 2.01 -6.73 -1.81
N THR A 41 2.11 -6.26 -0.57
CA THR A 41 3.39 -6.03 0.12
C THR A 41 3.89 -7.31 0.80
N THR A 42 3.00 -8.11 1.38
CA THR A 42 3.32 -9.43 1.96
C THR A 42 3.88 -10.40 0.92
N ASN A 43 3.30 -10.44 -0.28
CA ASN A 43 3.70 -11.36 -1.36
C ASN A 43 5.13 -11.11 -1.88
N ILE A 44 5.71 -9.94 -1.61
CA ILE A 44 7.09 -9.60 -1.98
C ILE A 44 8.03 -9.57 -0.76
N GLY A 45 7.61 -10.13 0.38
CA GLY A 45 8.42 -10.22 1.60
C GLY A 45 8.43 -8.96 2.49
N PHE A 46 7.47 -8.04 2.30
CA PHE A 46 7.34 -6.82 3.10
C PHE A 46 5.93 -6.73 3.73
N PRO A 47 5.60 -7.57 4.72
CA PRO A 47 4.28 -7.49 5.36
C PRO A 47 4.07 -6.10 5.99
N SER A 48 2.89 -5.52 5.78
CA SER A 48 2.53 -4.18 6.28
C SER A 48 1.18 -4.22 6.99
N VAL A 49 1.00 -3.36 8.00
CA VAL A 49 -0.24 -3.26 8.78
C VAL A 49 -0.91 -1.93 8.46
N VAL A 50 -2.23 -1.96 8.26
CA VAL A 50 -3.03 -0.73 8.11
C VAL A 50 -3.07 -0.02 9.46
N ARG A 51 -2.65 1.24 9.47
CA ARG A 51 -2.72 2.08 10.65
C ARG A 51 -3.92 3.02 10.49
N MET A 52 -5.02 2.70 11.18
CA MET A 52 -6.15 3.62 11.31
C MET A 52 -5.83 4.64 12.42
N PRO A 53 -6.13 5.94 12.22
CA PRO A 53 -6.04 6.93 13.30
C PRO A 53 -7.03 6.64 14.42
#